data_AF-A0A1H4P674-F1
#
_entry.id   AF-A0A1H4P674-F1
#
_cell.length_a   1.000
_cell.length_b   1.000
_cell.length_c   1.000
_cell.angle_alpha   90.00
_cell.angle_beta   90.00
_cell.angle_gamma   90.00
#
_symmetry.space_group_name_H-M   'P 1'
#
loop_
_entity.id
_entity.type
_entity.pdbx_description
1 polymer ?
#
loop_
_entity_poly.entity_id
_entity_poly.type
_entity_poly.pdbx_seq_one_letter_code
_entity_poly.pdbx_strand_id
1 'polypeptide(L)'
;MIPLVPPYVSSELVAKLDVQLARLQCCAVHVVPGPALFGIGWDQVEMIPLKHPTLDTYLQAELLAARINALQGTTDSERTAILDRLKRCSE
;
A
#
# COMPACT_ATOMS: atom_id res chain seq x y z
N MET A 1 6.61 -2.94 31.60
CA MET A 1 5.59 -3.32 30.61
C MET A 1 5.58 -2.19 29.58
N ILE A 2 6.13 -2.39 28.39
CA ILE A 2 6.12 -1.35 27.35
C ILE A 2 4.68 -1.32 26.81
N PRO A 3 3.95 -0.19 26.88
CA PRO A 3 2.63 -0.12 26.30
C PRO A 3 2.80 -0.32 24.80
N LEU A 4 2.22 -1.40 24.28
CA LEU A 4 2.13 -1.58 22.85
C LEU A 4 1.16 -0.51 22.33
N VAL A 5 1.71 0.54 21.74
CA VAL A 5 0.92 1.65 21.17
C VAL A 5 0.44 1.21 19.79
N PRO A 6 -0.88 1.16 19.54
CA PRO A 6 -1.42 0.96 18.21
C PRO A 6 -0.82 1.94 17.19
N PRO A 7 -0.71 1.55 15.91
CA PRO A 7 -1.31 0.35 15.34
C PRO A 7 -0.32 -0.82 15.22
N TYR A 8 -0.77 -2.00 15.61
CA TYR A 8 -0.03 -3.24 15.40
C TYR A 8 0.04 -3.56 13.91
N VAL A 9 1.19 -3.30 13.30
CA VAL A 9 1.48 -3.78 11.96
C VAL A 9 2.14 -5.15 12.07
N SER A 10 1.37 -6.21 11.80
CA SER A 10 1.87 -7.58 11.80
C SER A 10 2.86 -7.80 10.66
N SER A 11 4.06 -8.29 10.97
CA SER A 11 5.05 -8.68 9.96
C SER A 11 4.53 -9.75 8.99
N GLU A 12 3.64 -10.62 9.47
CA GLU A 12 2.99 -11.63 8.62
C GLU A 12 2.05 -10.99 7.59
N LEU A 13 1.29 -9.97 8.00
CA LEU A 13 0.41 -9.23 7.09
C LEU A 13 1.23 -8.46 6.06
N VAL A 14 2.33 -7.83 6.49
CA VAL A 14 3.28 -7.14 5.58
C VAL A 14 3.82 -8.11 4.54
N ALA A 15 4.31 -9.29 4.95
CA ALA A 15 4.85 -10.29 4.03
C ALA A 15 3.77 -10.83 3.05
N LYS A 16 2.53 -11.03 3.52
CA LYS A 16 1.41 -11.45 2.66
C LYS A 16 1.09 -10.40 1.59
N LEU A 17 1.07 -9.12 1.98
CA LEU A 17 0.80 -8.01 1.06
C LEU A 17 1.95 -7.80 0.07
N ASP A 18 3.19 -7.98 0.51
CA ASP A 18 4.39 -7.95 -0.34
C ASP A 18 4.33 -9.02 -1.44
N VAL A 19 4.03 -10.28 -1.06
CA VAL A 19 3.82 -11.36 -2.04
C VAL A 19 2.65 -11.06 -2.97
N GLN A 20 1.58 -10.44 -2.47
CA GLN A 20 0.44 -10.06 -3.29
C GLN A 20 0.83 -9.00 -4.33
N LEU A 21 1.58 -7.96 -3.95
CA LEU A 21 2.08 -6.93 -4.88
C LEU A 21 2.93 -7.54 -5.99
N ALA A 22 3.87 -8.41 -5.64
CA ALA A 22 4.73 -9.07 -6.61
C ALA A 22 3.92 -9.88 -7.63
N ARG A 23 2.88 -10.61 -7.17
CA ARG A 23 1.96 -11.35 -8.06
C ARG A 23 1.13 -10.45 -8.96
N LEU A 24 0.76 -9.27 -8.47
CA LEU A 24 -0.01 -8.27 -9.21
C LEU A 24 0.86 -7.34 -10.04
N GLN A 25 2.18 -7.54 -10.07
CA GLN A 25 3.14 -6.68 -10.78
C GLN A 25 2.97 -5.19 -10.40
N CYS A 26 2.67 -4.94 -9.12
CA CYS A 26 2.59 -3.60 -8.55
C CYS A 26 3.89 -3.32 -7.78
N CYS A 27 4.42 -2.11 -7.88
CA CYS A 27 5.64 -1.71 -7.19
C CYS A 27 5.38 -0.84 -5.94
N ALA A 28 4.17 -0.33 -5.75
CA ALA A 28 3.82 0.45 -4.56
C ALA A 28 2.42 0.16 -4.04
N VAL A 29 2.19 0.55 -2.80
CA VAL A 29 0.89 0.60 -2.11
C VAL A 29 0.48 2.05 -1.92
N HIS A 30 -0.77 2.34 -2.30
CA HIS A 30 -1.46 3.57 -1.97
C HIS A 30 -2.65 3.29 -1.04
N VAL A 31 -2.93 4.25 -0.15
CA VAL A 31 -4.07 4.21 0.76
C VAL A 31 -5.16 5.11 0.18
N VAL A 32 -6.38 4.59 0.10
CA VAL A 32 -7.56 5.37 -0.33
C VAL A 32 -8.49 5.65 0.87
N PRO A 33 -9.43 6.60 0.75
CA PRO A 33 -10.45 6.82 1.78
C PRO A 33 -11.22 5.52 2.09
N GLY A 34 -11.53 5.27 3.37
CA GLY A 34 -12.14 4.00 3.81
C GLY A 34 -11.12 2.96 4.28
N PRO A 35 -10.08 3.41 5.01
CA PRO A 35 -8.71 2.86 5.04
C PRO A 35 -8.50 1.55 4.27
N ALA A 36 -8.35 1.64 2.95
CA ALA A 36 -8.13 0.49 2.08
C ALA A 36 -6.80 0.61 1.34
N LEU A 37 -6.15 -0.53 1.10
CA LEU A 37 -4.85 -0.62 0.43
C LEU A 37 -5.03 -1.03 -1.02
N PHE A 38 -4.40 -0.29 -1.92
CA PHE A 38 -4.37 -0.56 -3.35
C PHE A 38 -2.93 -0.68 -3.84
N GLY A 39 -2.66 -1.68 -4.65
CA GLY A 39 -1.44 -1.83 -5.40
C GLY A 39 -1.44 -0.90 -6.60
N ILE A 40 -0.31 -0.25 -6.86
CA ILE A 40 -0.07 0.58 -8.02
C ILE A 40 1.26 0.19 -8.68
N GLY A 41 1.37 0.39 -9.98
CA GLY A 41 2.58 0.13 -10.73
C GLY A 41 2.65 0.95 -12.00
N TRP A 42 3.85 1.09 -12.56
CA TRP A 42 4.08 1.85 -13.79
C TRP A 42 3.34 1.28 -15.00
N ASP A 43 3.20 -0.03 -15.06
CA ASP A 43 2.55 -0.74 -16.17
C ASP A 43 1.06 -0.98 -15.94
N GLN A 44 0.53 -0.50 -14.82
CA GLN A 44 -0.90 -0.60 -14.49
C GLN A 44 -1.68 0.56 -15.12
N VAL A 45 -2.91 0.28 -15.53
CA VAL A 45 -3.86 1.29 -16.04
C VAL A 45 -4.82 1.79 -14.95
N GLU A 46 -4.96 1.02 -13.87
CA GLU A 46 -5.80 1.33 -12.73
C GLU A 46 -5.14 0.90 -11.41
N MET A 47 -5.67 1.40 -10.29
CA MET A 47 -5.27 0.94 -8.97
C MET A 47 -5.90 -0.43 -8.68
N ILE A 48 -5.12 -1.39 -8.18
CA ILE A 48 -5.60 -2.75 -7.93
C ILE A 48 -5.88 -2.95 -6.44
N PRO A 49 -7.10 -3.32 -6.02
CA PRO A 49 -7.40 -3.54 -4.60
C PRO A 49 -6.60 -4.71 -4.02
N LEU A 50 -5.94 -4.49 -2.87
CA LEU A 50 -5.23 -5.53 -2.13
C LEU A 50 -6.17 -6.24 -1.15
N LYS A 51 -5.86 -7.51 -0.86
CA LYS A 51 -6.65 -8.30 0.08
C LYS A 51 -6.03 -8.19 1.47
N HIS A 52 -6.72 -7.50 2.37
CA HIS A 52 -6.30 -7.34 3.75
C HIS A 52 -7.49 -7.44 4.72
N PRO A 53 -7.27 -7.75 6.01
CA PRO A 53 -8.29 -7.58 7.04
C PRO A 53 -8.77 -6.13 7.09
N THR A 54 -9.97 -5.90 7.62
CA THR A 54 -10.47 -4.55 7.89
C THR A 54 -9.45 -3.77 8.71
N LEU A 55 -9.13 -2.55 8.26
CA LEU A 55 -8.23 -1.64 8.95
C LEU A 55 -9.08 -0.64 9.74
N ASP A 56 -8.72 -0.42 11.00
CA ASP A 56 -9.51 0.38 11.93
C ASP A 56 -9.31 1.89 11.69
N THR A 57 -8.13 2.27 11.17
CA THR A 57 -7.75 3.68 11.03
C THR A 57 -6.94 3.93 9.76
N TYR A 58 -7.04 5.16 9.25
CA TYR A 58 -6.19 5.64 8.16
C TYR A 58 -4.69 5.57 8.52
N LEU A 59 -4.35 5.88 9.78
CA LEU A 59 -2.97 5.80 10.27
C LEU A 59 -2.42 4.35 10.19
N GLN A 60 -3.24 3.36 10.52
CA GLN A 60 -2.86 1.94 10.38
C GLN A 60 -2.58 1.58 8.91
N ALA A 61 -3.43 2.05 7.99
CA ALA A 61 -3.26 1.81 6.57
C ALA A 61 -1.97 2.48 6.04
N GLU A 62 -1.70 3.73 6.40
CA GLU A 62 -0.48 4.43 6.00
C GLU A 62 0.78 3.75 6.57
N LEU A 63 0.75 3.29 7.82
CA LEU A 63 1.89 2.58 8.40
C LEU A 63 2.15 1.22 7.74
N LEU A 64 1.10 0.52 7.32
CA LEU A 64 1.21 -0.68 6.49
C LEU A 64 1.81 -0.35 5.12
N ALA A 65 1.23 0.63 4.43
CA ALA A 65 1.69 1.06 3.10
C ALA A 65 3.15 1.51 3.14
N ALA A 66 3.54 2.32 4.11
CA ALA A 66 4.92 2.79 4.28
C ALA A 66 5.90 1.63 4.48
N ARG A 67 5.55 0.64 5.32
CA ARG A 67 6.41 -0.54 5.52
C ARG A 67 6.56 -1.37 4.25
N ILE A 68 5.47 -1.57 3.51
CA ILE A 68 5.49 -2.37 2.28
C ILE A 68 6.27 -1.62 1.18
N ASN A 69 6.05 -0.31 1.03
CA ASN A 69 6.78 0.51 0.07
C ASN A 69 8.29 0.54 0.37
N ALA A 70 8.67 0.56 1.65
CA ALA A 70 10.06 0.44 2.05
C ALA A 70 10.68 -0.92 1.66
N LEU A 71 9.92 -2.02 1.73
CA LEU A 71 10.37 -3.33 1.24
C LEU A 71 10.53 -3.38 -0.28
N GLN A 72 9.62 -2.72 -0.99
CA GLN A 72 9.67 -2.57 -2.45
C GLN A 72 10.73 -1.54 -2.92
N GLY A 73 11.40 -0.85 -1.98
CA GLY A 73 12.34 0.22 -2.29
C GLY A 73 11.71 1.43 -2.98
N THR A 74 10.39 1.60 -2.88
CA THR A 74 9.66 2.67 -3.55
C THR A 74 9.51 3.88 -2.64
N THR A 75 9.94 5.03 -3.13
CA THR A 75 9.86 6.32 -2.43
C THR A 75 8.47 6.96 -2.54
N ASP A 76 8.17 7.91 -1.65
CA ASP A 76 6.92 8.67 -1.73
C ASP A 76 6.79 9.47 -3.03
N SER A 77 7.90 9.99 -3.56
CA SER A 77 7.94 10.71 -4.83
C SER A 77 7.59 9.79 -6.00
N GLU A 78 8.16 8.58 -6.05
CA GLU A 78 7.83 7.58 -7.08
C GLU A 78 6.37 7.12 -6.97
N ARG A 79 5.90 6.82 -5.76
CA ARG A 79 4.50 6.49 -5.49
C ARG A 79 3.56 7.59 -6.01
N THR A 80 3.88 8.86 -5.74
CA THR A 80 3.09 10.01 -6.20
C THR A 80 3.10 10.12 -7.72
N ALA A 81 4.26 9.93 -8.37
CA ALA A 81 4.38 9.96 -9.82
C ALA A 81 3.57 8.85 -10.51
N ILE A 82 3.52 7.64 -9.93
CA ILE A 82 2.66 6.55 -10.42
C ILE A 82 1.19 6.94 -10.30
N LEU A 83 0.76 7.49 -9.17
CA LEU A 83 -0.64 7.91 -8.96
C LEU A 83 -1.05 9.00 -9.95
N ASP A 84 -0.20 10.00 -10.18
CA ASP A 84 -0.50 11.08 -11.13
C ASP A 84 -0.53 10.60 -12.58
N ARG A 85 0.22 9.53 -12.91
CA ARG A 85 0.05 8.84 -14.18
C ARG A 85 -1.31 8.15 -14.27
N LEU A 86 -1.71 7.38 -13.26
CA LEU A 86 -2.99 6.65 -13.25
C LEU A 86 -4.20 7.58 -13.36
N LYS A 87 -4.17 8.74 -12.68
CA LYS A 87 -5.22 9.76 -12.79
C LYS A 87 -5.38 10.27 -14.21
N ARG A 88 -4.28 10.56 -14.90
CA ARG A 88 -4.29 11.02 -16.31
C ARG A 88 -4.76 9.96 -17.31
N CYS A 89 -4.62 8.68 -16.99
CA CYS A 89 -5.15 7.60 -17.82
C CYS A 89 -6.66 7.35 -17.61
N SER A 90 -7.24 7.92 -16.57
CA SER A 90 -8.67 7.80 -16.24
C SER A 90 -9.53 8.94 -16.80
N GLU A 91 -8.89 9.93 -17.47
CA GLU A 91 -9.50 11.07 -18.17
C GLU A 91 -9.64 10.78 -19.67
#